data_AF-A0AAQ4D460-F1
#
_entry.id   AF-A0AAQ4D460-F1
#
_cell.length_a   1.000
_cell.length_b   1.000
_cell.length_c   1.000
_cell.angle_alpha   90.00
_cell.angle_beta   90.00
_cell.angle_gamma   90.00
#
_symmetry.space_group_name_H-M   'P 1'
#
loop_
_entity.id
_entity.type
_entity.pdbx_description
1 polymer ?
#
loop_
_entity_poly.entity_id
_entity_poly.type
_entity_poly.pdbx_seq_one_letter_code
_entity_poly.pdbx_strand_id
1 'polypeptide(L)' 'MQSQPTLHYISRQSPYPGTKIQRFPVPDKFVPWEVMWLDYDPVAYTRPRSQFPGPLQVYVDEDILM' A
#
# COMPACT_ATOMS: atom_id res chain seq x y z
N MET A 1 28.45 -0.70 -15.67
CA MET A 1 27.09 -1.25 -15.82
C MET A 1 26.24 -0.70 -14.70
N GLN A 2 25.28 0.19 -14.96
CA GLN A 2 24.35 0.63 -13.92
C GLN A 2 23.39 -0.53 -13.65
N SER A 3 23.36 -1.03 -12.41
CA SER A 3 22.36 -2.01 -11.98
C SER A 3 20.99 -1.34 -12.03
N GLN A 4 20.07 -1.91 -12.81
CA GLN A 4 18.67 -1.48 -12.77
C GLN A 4 18.14 -1.66 -11.34
N PRO A 5 17.52 -0.64 -10.74
CA PRO A 5 16.99 -0.76 -9.39
C PRO A 5 15.90 -1.82 -9.36
N THR A 6 16.01 -2.78 -8.45
CA THR A 6 14.99 -3.80 -8.23
C THR A 6 13.73 -3.13 -7.68
N LEU A 7 12.68 -3.06 -8.49
CA LEU A 7 11.41 -2.48 -8.10
C LEU A 7 10.58 -3.48 -7.28
N HIS A 8 9.80 -2.99 -6.32
CA HIS A 8 8.98 -3.80 -5.42
C HIS A 8 7.65 -4.27 -6.06
N TYR A 9 7.73 -5.14 -7.06
CA TYR A 9 6.54 -5.57 -7.85
C TYR A 9 5.41 -6.19 -7.01
N ILE A 10 5.72 -7.06 -6.04
CA ILE A 10 4.70 -7.74 -5.22
C ILE A 10 3.86 -6.74 -4.42
N SER A 11 4.48 -5.67 -3.91
CA SER A 11 3.80 -4.63 -3.13
C SER A 11 2.78 -3.81 -3.94
N ARG A 12 2.88 -3.84 -5.28
CA ARG A 12 2.00 -3.09 -6.20
C ARG A 12 0.94 -3.97 -6.87
N GLN A 13 0.92 -5.28 -6.57
CA GLN A 13 -0.07 -6.19 -7.15
C GLN A 13 -1.46 -5.99 -6.54
N SER A 14 -2.46 -6.16 -7.41
CA SER A 14 -3.88 -6.13 -7.06
C SER A 14 -4.51 -7.53 -7.23
N PRO A 15 -5.54 -7.88 -6.44
CA PRO A 15 -6.09 -7.08 -5.34
C PRO A 15 -5.16 -7.03 -4.12
N TYR A 16 -5.38 -6.07 -3.22
CA TYR A 16 -4.70 -6.09 -1.92
C TYR A 16 -5.05 -7.41 -1.20
N PRO A 17 -4.06 -8.13 -0.62
CA PRO A 17 -4.27 -9.47 -0.07
C PRO A 17 -5.48 -9.58 0.87
N GLY A 18 -6.32 -10.58 0.64
CA GLY A 18 -7.51 -10.83 1.46
C GLY A 18 -8.63 -9.79 1.30
N THR A 19 -8.64 -9.02 0.21
CA THR A 19 -9.67 -8.03 -0.11
C THR A 19 -10.04 -8.09 -1.60
N LYS A 20 -11.04 -7.30 -2.01
CA LYS A 20 -11.35 -7.03 -3.43
C LYS A 20 -10.79 -5.68 -3.91
N ILE A 21 -10.05 -4.98 -3.05
CA ILE A 21 -9.59 -3.62 -3.29
C ILE A 21 -8.49 -3.63 -4.35
N GLN A 22 -8.68 -2.83 -5.39
CA GLN A 22 -7.69 -2.61 -6.42
C GLN A 22 -6.77 -1.48 -5.96
N ARG A 23 -5.45 -1.71 -5.98
CA ARG A 23 -4.48 -0.65 -5.75
C ARG A 23 -4.51 0.33 -6.92
N PHE A 24 -4.16 1.58 -6.65
CA PHE A 24 -3.89 2.54 -7.70
C PHE A 24 -2.69 2.06 -8.52
N PRO A 25 -2.77 2.01 -9.87
CA PRO A 25 -1.68 1.53 -10.70
C PRO A 25 -0.51 2.51 -10.63
N VAL A 26 0.67 2.03 -10.23
CA VAL A 26 1.90 2.84 -10.15
C VAL A 26 2.87 2.38 -11.23
N PRO A 27 3.06 3.13 -12.33
CA PRO A 27 4.10 2.86 -13.32
C PRO A 27 5.50 2.93 -12.70
N ASP A 28 6.43 2.14 -13.23
CA ASP A 28 7.79 2.02 -12.69
C ASP A 28 8.54 3.35 -12.55
N LYS A 29 8.33 4.27 -13.49
CA LYS A 29 8.95 5.61 -13.46
C LYS A 29 8.50 6.50 -12.29
N PHE A 30 7.37 6.17 -11.66
CA PHE A 30 6.78 6.89 -10.53
C PHE A 30 6.89 6.13 -9.20
N VAL A 31 7.65 5.02 -9.17
CA VAL A 31 7.94 4.30 -7.92
C VAL A 31 8.82 5.11 -6.96
N PRO A 32 9.87 5.83 -7.40
CA PRO A 32 10.66 6.67 -6.51
C PRO A 32 9.85 7.89 -6.03
N TRP A 33 9.88 8.14 -4.73
CA TRP A 33 9.14 9.26 -4.10
C TRP A 33 9.63 10.64 -4.53
N GLU A 34 10.89 10.74 -4.98
CA GLU A 34 11.48 11.98 -5.48
C GLU A 34 10.88 12.44 -6.80
N VAL A 35 10.18 11.54 -7.52
CA VAL A 35 9.50 11.88 -8.76
C VAL A 35 8.15 12.51 -8.43
N MET A 36 8.01 13.79 -8.74
CA MET A 36 6.75 14.50 -8.58
C MET A 36 5.65 13.86 -9.44
N TRP A 37 4.53 13.51 -8.80
CA TRP A 37 3.35 12.98 -9.47
C TRP A 37 2.09 13.56 -8.83
N LEU A 38 1.55 14.61 -9.47
CA LEU A 38 0.39 15.35 -8.96
C LEU A 38 -0.92 14.56 -9.04
N ASP A 39 -1.00 13.61 -9.99
CA ASP A 39 -2.18 12.77 -10.21
C ASP A 39 -2.14 11.47 -9.39
N TYR A 40 -1.24 11.35 -8.41
CA TYR A 40 -1.17 10.18 -7.54
C TYR A 40 -2.33 10.21 -6.53
N ASP A 41 -3.34 9.37 -6.77
CA ASP A 41 -4.56 9.27 -5.96
C ASP A 41 -4.76 7.83 -5.43
N PRO A 42 -3.97 7.39 -4.43
CA PRO A 42 -4.04 6.04 -3.93
C PRO A 42 -5.34 5.78 -3.16
N VAL A 43 -5.85 4.55 -3.28
CA VAL A 43 -6.97 4.11 -2.44
C VAL A 43 -6.53 4.06 -0.97
N ALA A 44 -7.16 4.87 -0.11
CA ALA A 44 -6.99 4.79 1.33
C ALA A 44 -7.72 3.56 1.89
N TYR A 45 -6.96 2.61 2.45
CA TYR A 45 -7.52 1.42 3.07
C TYR A 45 -6.67 0.97 4.25
N THR A 46 -7.34 0.75 5.38
CA THR A 46 -6.83 -0.01 6.53
C THR A 46 -7.87 -1.06 6.90
N ARG A 47 -7.43 -2.22 7.39
CA ARG A 47 -8.37 -3.19 7.98
C ARG A 47 -8.70 -2.69 9.39
N PRO A 48 -9.98 -2.47 9.75
CA PRO A 48 -10.33 -2.01 11.08
C PRO A 48 -9.81 -2.94 12.18
N ARG A 49 -9.32 -2.38 13.28
CA ARG A 49 -8.82 -3.13 14.44
C ARG A 49 -9.81 -4.20 14.93
N SER A 50 -11.10 -3.89 14.92
CA SER A 50 -12.18 -4.81 15.32
C SER A 50 -12.34 -6.05 14.44
N GLN A 51 -11.80 -6.04 13.21
CA GLN A 51 -11.86 -7.17 12.27
C GLN A 51 -10.71 -8.18 12.47
N PHE A 52 -9.75 -7.87 13.35
CA PHE A 52 -8.72 -8.83 13.72
C PHE A 52 -9.21 -9.72 14.88
N PRO A 53 -8.76 -11.00 14.94
CA PRO A 53 -8.97 -11.85 16.12
C PRO A 53 -8.54 -11.14 17.40
N GLY A 54 -9.32 -11.28 18.48
CA GLY A 54 -9.11 -10.57 19.75
C GLY A 54 -7.65 -10.53 20.24
N PRO A 55 -6.92 -11.66 20.30
CA PRO A 55 -5.52 -11.67 20.72
C PRO A 55 -4.57 -10.85 19.84
N LEU A 56 -4.93 -10.61 18.58
CA LEU A 56 -4.11 -9.85 17.63
C LEU A 56 -4.38 -8.34 17.67
N GLN A 57 -5.51 -7.91 18.24
CA GLN A 57 -5.89 -6.49 18.24
C GLN A 57 -4.90 -5.62 19.01
N VAL A 58 -4.20 -6.16 20.01
CA VAL A 58 -3.18 -5.44 20.79
C VAL A 58 -1.95 -5.03 19.97
N TYR A 59 -1.73 -5.68 18.81
CA TYR A 59 -0.64 -5.36 17.89
C TYR A 59 -1.04 -4.39 16.77
N VAL A 60 -2.28 -3.89 16.81
CA VAL A 60 -2.81 -2.94 15.84
C VAL A 60 -2.84 -1.57 16.51
N ASP A 61 -2.04 -0.63 16.02
CA ASP A 61 -2.04 0.75 16.50
C ASP A 61 -3.41 1.42 16.25
N GLU A 62 -3.68 2.49 16.99
CA GLU A 62 -4.88 3.30 16.79
C GLU A 62 -4.83 4.08 15.47
N ASP A 63 -5.97 4.23 14.81
CA ASP A 63 -6.07 5.00 13.57
C ASP A 63 -5.81 6.49 13.85
N ILE A 64 -4.85 7.07 13.13
CA ILE A 64 -4.41 8.47 13.32
C ILE A 64 -5.33 9.46 12.59
N LEU A 65 -6.06 9.00 11.58
CA LEU A 65 -6.96 9.81 10.75
C LEU A 65 -8.39 9.30 10.95
N MET A 66 -9.16 10.03 11.76
CA MET A 66 -10.62 9.91 11.87
C MET A 66 -11.31 11.02 11.08
#